data_AF-A0A7Z9MHD7-F1
#
_entry.id   AF-A0A7Z9MHD7-F1
#
_cell.length_a   1.000
_cell.length_b   1.000
_cell.length_c   1.000
_cell.angle_alpha   90.00
_cell.angle_beta   90.00
_cell.angle_gamma   90.00
#
_symmetry.space_group_name_H-M   'P 1'
#
loop_
_entity.id
_entity.type
_entity.pdbx_description
1 polymer ?
#
loop_
_entity_poly.entity_id
_entity_poly.type
_entity_poly.pdbx_seq_one_letter_code
_entity_poly.pdbx_strand_id
1 'polypeptide(L)' 'MNLATLIQENTIQVPLQAQDRQGAISELVDLLASEGCITNCEVIKQAVWERELQRTTGIGEGLAIPHGRCDHL' A
#
# COMPACT_ATOMS: atom_id res chain seq x y z
N MET A 1 18.04 -6.15 7.97
CA MET A 1 16.87 -6.59 7.21
C MET A 1 17.09 -6.21 5.75
N ASN A 2 16.95 -7.15 4.82
CA ASN A 2 17.10 -6.87 3.39
C ASN A 2 15.71 -6.61 2.80
N LEU A 3 15.44 -5.39 2.32
CA LEU A 3 14.11 -5.04 1.78
C LEU A 3 13.78 -5.84 0.52
N ALA A 4 14.77 -6.13 -0.32
CA ALA A 4 14.58 -6.86 -1.56
C ALA A 4 14.06 -8.29 -1.34
N THR A 5 14.23 -8.86 -0.13
CA THR A 5 13.68 -10.18 0.20
C THR A 5 12.22 -10.14 0.64
N LEU A 6 11.63 -8.94 0.81
CA LEU A 6 10.25 -8.73 1.23
C LEU A 6 9.35 -8.23 0.09
N ILE A 7 9.93 -7.88 -1.06
CA ILE A 7 9.22 -7.35 -2.23
C ILE A 7 9.26 -8.41 -3.34
N GLN A 8 8.10 -8.66 -3.95
CA GLN A 8 8.00 -9.51 -5.14
C GLN A 8 8.00 -8.62 -6.39
N GLU A 9 8.69 -9.01 -7.46
CA GLU A 9 8.85 -8.15 -8.65
C GLU A 9 7.51 -7.76 -9.29
N ASN A 10 6.53 -8.67 -9.27
CA ASN A 10 5.15 -8.45 -9.74
C ASN A 10 4.33 -7.49 -8.85
N THR A 11 4.84 -7.10 -7.68
CA THR A 11 4.19 -6.12 -6.78
C THR A 11 4.78 -4.71 -6.90
N ILE A 12 5.53 -4.44 -7.97
CA ILE A 12 6.13 -3.14 -8.25
C ILE A 12 5.36 -2.45 -9.39
N GLN A 13 4.74 -1.32 -9.10
CA GLN A 13 3.99 -0.53 -10.08
C GLN A 13 4.72 0.78 -10.41
N VAL A 14 5.12 0.93 -11.67
CA VAL A 14 5.69 2.17 -12.21
C VAL A 14 5.26 2.35 -13.68
N PRO A 15 4.62 3.47 -14.05
CA PRO A 15 4.13 4.54 -13.18
C PRO A 15 2.81 4.15 -12.48
N LEU A 16 2.53 4.80 -11.34
CA LEU A 16 1.17 4.84 -10.79
C LEU A 16 0.26 5.66 -11.70
N GLN A 17 -1.01 5.28 -11.79
CA GLN A 17 -2.05 6.00 -12.52
C GLN A 17 -2.80 7.01 -11.65
N ALA A 18 -2.89 6.74 -10.35
CA ALA A 18 -3.57 7.60 -9.40
C ALA A 18 -2.93 9.00 -9.32
N GLN A 19 -3.79 10.02 -9.21
CA GLN A 19 -3.38 11.42 -9.12
C GLN A 19 -3.61 12.04 -7.74
N ASP A 20 -4.11 11.24 -6.81
CA ASP A 20 -4.33 11.64 -5.42
C ASP A 20 -3.85 10.54 -4.47
N ARG A 21 -3.80 10.91 -3.18
CA ARG A 21 -3.27 10.05 -2.12
C ARG A 21 -4.06 8.77 -1.93
N GLN A 22 -5.39 8.86 -1.94
CA GLN A 22 -6.26 7.73 -1.66
C GLN A 22 -6.22 6.73 -2.83
N GLY A 23 -6.21 7.25 -4.06
CA GLY A 23 -6.02 6.46 -5.28
C GLY A 23 -4.68 5.75 -5.28
N ALA A 24 -3.58 6.40 -4.91
CA ALA A 24 -2.27 5.77 -4.87
C ALA A 24 -2.22 4.60 -3.86
N ILE A 25 -2.86 4.77 -2.70
CA ILE A 25 -3.01 3.70 -1.70
C ILE A 25 -3.87 2.56 -2.27
N SER A 26 -5.01 2.87 -2.88
CA SER A 26 -5.89 1.85 -3.47
C SER A 26 -5.16 1.06 -4.55
N GLU A 27 -4.50 1.73 -5.49
CA GLU A 27 -3.80 1.10 -6.61
C GLU A 27 -2.72 0.12 -6.15
N LEU A 28 -1.95 0.49 -5.11
CA LEU A 28 -0.94 -0.39 -4.53
C LEU A 28 -1.56 -1.61 -3.83
N VAL A 29 -2.68 -1.44 -3.12
CA VAL A 29 -3.37 -2.57 -2.47
C VAL A 29 -4.05 -3.47 -3.52
N ASP A 30 -4.61 -2.88 -4.57
CA ASP A 30 -5.22 -3.61 -5.69
C ASP A 30 -4.20 -4.49 -6.42
N LEU A 31 -2.96 -4.00 -6.60
CA LEU A 31 -1.85 -4.79 -7.14
C LEU A 31 -1.51 -6.00 -6.25
N LEU A 32 -1.43 -5.80 -4.93
CA LEU A 32 -1.19 -6.91 -4.02
C LEU A 32 -2.31 -7.96 -4.09
N ALA A 33 -3.56 -7.52 -4.29
CA ALA A 33 -4.70 -8.42 -4.47
C ALA A 33 -4.62 -9.16 -5.80
N SER A 34 -4.25 -8.49 -6.90
CA SER A 34 -4.16 -9.12 -8.23
C SER A 34 -3.08 -10.21 -8.29
N GLU A 35 -2.00 -10.05 -7.54
CA GLU A 35 -0.93 -11.05 -7.41
C GLU A 35 -1.20 -12.12 -6.34
N GLY A 36 -2.37 -12.07 -5.66
CA GLY A 36 -2.76 -13.05 -4.65
C GLY A 36 -1.97 -12.96 -3.34
N CYS A 37 -1.31 -11.83 -3.06
CA CYS A 37 -0.57 -11.61 -1.83
C CYS A 37 -1.49 -11.41 -0.61
N ILE A 38 -2.74 -11.01 -0.85
CA ILE A 38 -3.75 -10.66 0.15
C ILE A 38 -5.11 -11.23 -0.26
N THR A 39 -6.00 -11.46 0.72
CA THR A 39 -7.34 -12.00 0.50
C THR A 39 -8.45 -10.99 0.80
N ASN A 40 -8.18 -9.95 1.59
CA ASN A 40 -9.18 -8.97 2.03
C ASN A 40 -8.83 -7.54 1.59
N CYS A 41 -8.83 -7.29 0.28
CA CYS A 41 -8.45 -6.02 -0.33
C CYS A 41 -9.12 -4.78 0.32
N GLU A 42 -10.44 -4.80 0.48
CA GLU A 42 -11.19 -3.66 1.05
C GLU A 42 -10.84 -3.39 2.52
N VAL A 43 -10.63 -4.45 3.32
CA VAL A 43 -10.21 -4.30 4.73
C VAL A 43 -8.83 -3.66 4.81
N ILE A 44 -7.91 -4.07 3.92
CA ILE A 44 -6.54 -3.52 3.89
C ILE A 44 -6.55 -2.07 3.42
N LYS A 45 -7.30 -1.73 2.36
CA LYS A 45 -7.48 -0.33 1.92
C LYS A 45 -7.96 0.54 3.07
N GLN A 46 -8.98 0.08 3.79
CA GLN A 46 -9.54 0.80 4.92
C GLN A 46 -8.50 0.96 6.05
N ALA A 47 -7.81 -0.11 6.43
CA ALA A 47 -6.80 -0.06 7.49
C ALA A 47 -5.62 0.87 7.18
N VAL A 48 -5.15 0.88 5.93
CA VAL A 48 -4.08 1.78 5.48
C VAL A 48 -4.58 3.23 5.44
N TRP A 49 -5.82 3.45 4.97
CA TRP A 49 -6.41 4.77 4.90
C TRP A 49 -6.66 5.39 6.29
N GLU A 50 -7.22 4.61 7.21
CA GLU A 50 -7.40 5.04 8.60
C GLU A 50 -6.08 5.43 9.26
N ARG A 51 -5.01 4.67 9.00
CA ARG A 51 -3.67 4.99 9.50
C ARG A 51 -3.13 6.29 8.89
N GLU A 52 -3.34 6.52 7.60
CA GLU A 52 -2.93 7.76 6.92
C GLU A 52 -3.68 9.00 7.47
N LEU A 53 -4.96 8.85 7.83
CA LEU A 53 -5.78 9.94 8.39
C LEU A 53 -5.37 10.36 9.80
N GLN A 54 -4.85 9.45 10.63
CA GLN A 54 -4.35 9.79 11.97
C GLN A 54 -3.18 10.78 11.92
N ARG A 55 -2.25 10.51 11.01
CA ARG A 55 -1.11 11.36 10.65
C ARG A 55 -0.51 10.78 9.38
N THR A 56 -0.10 11.67 8.48
CA THR A 56 0.52 11.25 7.23
C THR A 56 1.66 10.25 7.45
N THR A 57 1.69 9.24 6.58
CA THR A 57 2.79 8.27 6.47
C THR A 57 3.88 8.75 5.52
N GLY A 58 3.78 9.99 5.02
CA GLY A 58 4.87 10.69 4.35
C GLY A 58 6.06 10.89 5.28
N ILE A 59 7.25 10.56 4.80
CA ILE A 59 8.50 10.64 5.57
C ILE A 59 9.41 11.79 5.11
N GLY A 60 8.94 12.63 4.18
CA GLY A 60 9.71 13.70 3.56
C GLY A 60 10.32 13.28 2.22
N GLU A 61 10.96 14.23 1.52
CA GLU A 61 11.69 13.98 0.26
C GLU A 61 10.86 13.29 -0.84
N GLY A 62 9.54 13.52 -0.86
CA GLY A 62 8.64 12.88 -1.83
C GLY A 62 8.38 11.38 -1.57
N LEU A 63 8.73 10.86 -0.39
CA LEU A 63 8.55 9.47 0.01
C LEU A 63 7.41 9.31 1.03
N ALA A 64 6.71 8.17 0.93
CA ALA A 64 5.71 7.74 1.89
C ALA A 64 5.78 6.23 2.11
N ILE A 65 5.32 5.77 3.28
CA ILE A 65 5.19 4.35 3.59
C ILE A 65 3.74 4.09 4.03
N PRO A 66 2.78 4.00 3.09
CA PRO A 66 1.40 3.66 3.45
C PRO A 66 1.35 2.27 4.09
N HIS A 67 0.87 2.19 5.33
CA HIS A 67 0.77 0.94 6.10
C HIS A 67 -0.46 0.98 7.00
N GLY A 68 -0.93 -0.20 7.43
CA GLY A 68 -2.05 -0.36 8.35
C GLY A 68 -1.93 -1.67 9.11
N ARG A 69 -2.61 -1.80 10.24
CA ARG A 69 -2.71 -3.07 10.99
C ARG A 69 -4.03 -3.73 10.62
N CYS A 70 -3.96 -5.01 10.24
CA CYS A 70 -5.12 -5.88 10.05
C CYS A 70 -4.80 -7.26 10.65
N ASP A 71 -5.83 -7.99 11.06
CA ASP A 71 -5.67 -9.34 11.62
C ASP A 71 -5.54 -10.42 10.53
N HIS A 72 -5.98 -10.10 9.32
CA HIS A 72 -6.00 -11.00 8.16
C HIS A 72 -5.54 -10.27 6.91
N LEU A 73 -4.63 -10.91 6.17
CA LEU A 73 -4.17 -10.46 4.84
C LEU A 73 -5.17 -10.89 3.78
#